data_AF-A0A5Q0GLR5-F1
#
_entry.id   AF-A0A5Q0GLR5-F1
#
_cell.length_a   1.000
_cell.length_b   1.000
_cell.length_c   1.000
_cell.angle_alpha   90.00
_cell.angle_beta   90.00
_cell.angle_gamma   90.00
#
_symmetry.space_group_name_H-M   'P 1'
#
loop_
_entity.id
_entity.type
_entity.pdbx_description
1 polymer ?
#
loop_
_entity_poly.entity_id
_entity_poly.type
_entity_poly.pdbx_seq_one_letter_code
_entity_poly.pdbx_strand_id
1 'polypeptide(L)'
;MSAKPLPETTAHVKIIRQSWQHGFLEGEVSAGDFEWHFQWHFRRGELLVKPSQGRALIKEPLGRFLEQQDYQLEPGGDYAFKIRAQL
;
A
#
# COMPACT_ATOMS: atom_id res chain seq x y z
N MET A 1 28.96 1.87 -18.39
CA MET A 1 28.64 0.93 -17.30
C MET A 1 27.13 0.75 -17.29
N SER A 2 26.62 -0.44 -17.64
CA SER A 2 25.18 -0.69 -17.68
C SER A 2 24.69 -0.87 -16.24
N ALA A 3 24.02 0.14 -15.69
CA ALA A 3 23.35 0.02 -14.40
C ALA A 3 22.28 -1.06 -14.55
N LYS A 4 22.48 -2.23 -13.92
CA LYS A 4 21.45 -3.27 -13.89
C LYS A 4 20.17 -2.63 -13.35
N PRO A 5 19.01 -2.77 -14.02
CA PRO A 5 17.78 -2.22 -13.51
C PRO A 5 17.54 -2.79 -12.12
N LEU A 6 17.28 -1.90 -11.17
CA LEU A 6 16.99 -2.29 -9.80
C LEU A 6 15.76 -3.21 -9.80
N PRO A 7 15.70 -4.21 -8.91
CA PRO A 7 14.51 -5.04 -8.78
C PRO A 7 13.27 -4.15 -8.58
N GLU A 8 12.29 -4.34 -9.47
CA GLU A 8 11.00 -3.65 -9.43
C GLU A 8 9.93 -4.70 -9.12
N THR A 9 9.02 -4.38 -8.21
CA THR A 9 7.89 -5.24 -7.85
C THR A 9 6.62 -4.41 -7.92
N THR A 10 5.61 -4.92 -8.61
CA THR A 10 4.28 -4.28 -8.62
C THR A 10 3.52 -4.72 -7.38
N ALA A 11 3.02 -3.75 -6.62
CA ALA A 11 2.06 -3.95 -5.56
C ALA A 11 0.65 -3.71 -6.09
N HIS A 12 -0.26 -4.66 -5.86
CA HIS A 12 -1.67 -4.55 -6.20
C HIS A 12 -2.44 -4.23 -4.92
N VAL A 13 -3.29 -3.20 -4.96
CA VAL A 13 -4.04 -2.70 -3.81
C VAL A 13 -5.52 -2.80 -4.12
N LYS A 14 -6.28 -3.40 -3.22
CA LYS A 14 -7.74 -3.47 -3.31
C LYS A 14 -8.35 -2.81 -2.11
N ILE A 15 -9.25 -1.86 -2.34
CA ILE A 15 -9.96 -1.19 -1.25
C ILE A 15 -11.20 -2.01 -0.89
N ILE A 16 -11.32 -2.39 0.37
CA ILE A 16 -12.45 -3.20 0.86
C ILE A 16 -13.49 -2.30 1.53
N ARG A 17 -13.03 -1.41 2.41
CA ARG A 17 -13.93 -0.55 3.19
C ARG A 17 -13.33 0.84 3.38
N GLN A 18 -14.20 1.83 3.44
CA GLN A 18 -13.84 3.21 3.73
C GLN A 18 -14.86 3.81 4.69
N SER A 19 -14.37 4.61 5.63
CA SER A 19 -15.24 5.39 6.51
C SER A 19 -14.70 6.80 6.65
N TRP A 20 -15.34 7.74 5.95
CA TRP A 20 -15.05 9.17 6.08
C TRP A 20 -15.31 9.69 7.48
N GLN A 21 -16.38 9.20 8.13
CA GLN A 21 -16.77 9.61 9.49
C GLN A 21 -15.74 9.18 10.54
N HIS A 22 -15.25 7.94 10.46
CA HIS A 22 -14.27 7.40 11.39
C HIS A 22 -12.82 7.70 10.98
N GLY A 23 -12.60 8.18 9.76
CA GLY A 23 -11.28 8.60 9.30
C GLY A 23 -10.35 7.44 8.93
N PHE A 24 -10.88 6.34 8.38
CA PHE A 24 -10.06 5.20 7.96
C PHE A 24 -10.43 4.60 6.60
N LEU A 25 -9.46 3.94 6.00
CA LEU A 25 -9.53 3.12 4.80
C LEU A 25 -8.95 1.75 5.11
N GLU A 26 -9.55 0.68 4.61
CA GLU A 26 -8.98 -0.66 4.71
C GLU A 26 -9.07 -1.40 3.40
N GLY A 27 -8.08 -2.24 3.20
CA GLY A 27 -7.95 -3.03 1.99
C GLY A 27 -6.93 -4.13 2.14
N GLU A 28 -6.73 -4.79 1.01
CA GLU A 28 -5.69 -5.79 0.80
C GLU A 28 -4.61 -5.18 -0.09
N VAL A 29 -3.37 -5.58 0.13
CA VAL A 29 -2.26 -5.29 -0.75
C VAL A 29 -1.45 -6.56 -0.96
N SER A 30 -1.06 -6.85 -2.19
CA SER A 30 -0.20 -7.98 -2.52
C SER A 30 0.99 -7.53 -3.35
N ALA A 31 2.16 -8.14 -3.14
CA ALA A 31 3.36 -7.89 -3.90
C ALA A 31 4.24 -9.15 -3.93
N GLY A 32 4.49 -9.68 -5.13
CA GLY A 32 5.15 -10.98 -5.27
C GLY A 32 4.32 -12.09 -4.61
N ASP A 33 4.96 -12.88 -3.76
CA ASP A 33 4.32 -14.01 -3.05
C ASP A 33 3.72 -13.59 -1.69
N PHE A 34 3.65 -12.30 -1.40
CA PHE A 34 3.15 -11.78 -0.13
C PHE A 34 1.82 -11.07 -0.31
N GLU A 35 0.96 -11.23 0.70
CA GLU A 35 -0.32 -10.55 0.82
C GLU A 35 -0.46 -9.99 2.23
N TRP A 36 -1.02 -8.79 2.32
CA TRP A 36 -1.28 -8.10 3.57
C TRP A 36 -2.65 -7.45 3.56
N HIS A 37 -3.28 -7.45 4.71
CA HIS A 37 -4.38 -6.57 5.03
C HIS A 37 -3.84 -5.30 5.67
N PHE A 38 -4.37 -4.16 5.26
CA PHE A 38 -3.97 -2.87 5.81
C PHE A 38 -5.16 -2.06 6.31
N GLN A 39 -4.90 -1.23 7.31
CA GLN A 39 -5.83 -0.21 7.78
C GLN A 39 -5.09 1.12 7.87
N TRP A 40 -5.56 2.10 7.11
CA TRP A 40 -5.01 3.44 7.01
C TRP A 40 -5.91 4.43 7.73
N HIS A 41 -5.41 5.01 8.81
CA HIS A 41 -6.09 6.07 9.54
C HIS A 41 -5.60 7.42 9.03
N PHE A 42 -6.15 7.89 7.92
CA PHE A 42 -5.71 9.14 7.26
C PHE A 42 -5.79 10.38 8.16
N ARG A 43 -6.69 10.42 9.14
CA ARG A 43 -6.75 11.53 10.13
C ARG A 43 -5.56 11.56 11.09
N ARG A 44 -4.87 10.42 11.28
CA ARG A 44 -3.75 10.27 12.23
C ARG A 44 -2.41 10.01 11.53
N GLY A 45 -2.43 9.75 10.21
CA GLY A 45 -1.25 9.29 9.48
C GLY A 45 -0.75 7.91 9.92
N GLU A 46 -1.64 7.06 10.46
CA GLU A 46 -1.26 5.75 11.00
C GLU A 46 -1.61 4.62 10.03
N LEU A 47 -0.59 3.88 9.61
CA LEU A 47 -0.75 2.68 8.78
C LEU A 47 -0.47 1.40 9.56
N LEU A 48 -1.50 0.57 9.66
CA LEU A 48 -1.42 -0.79 10.17
C LEU A 48 -1.36 -1.77 8.99
N VAL A 49 -0.45 -2.73 9.05
CA VAL A 49 -0.29 -3.77 8.02
C VAL A 49 -0.06 -5.11 8.73
N LYS A 50 -0.83 -6.13 8.32
CA LYS A 50 -0.78 -7.50 8.86
C LYS A 50 -0.86 -8.53 7.72
N PRO A 51 -0.20 -9.68 7.80
CA PRO A 51 0.71 -10.13 8.87
C PRO A 51 2.04 -9.35 8.87
N SER A 52 2.90 -9.57 9.87
CA SER A 52 4.20 -8.87 9.97
C SER A 52 5.24 -9.38 8.98
N GLN A 53 5.08 -10.60 8.47
CA GLN A 53 5.98 -11.21 7.50
C GLN A 53 6.05 -10.36 6.23
N GLY A 54 7.25 -10.04 5.77
CA GLY A 54 7.47 -9.22 4.57
C GLY A 54 6.98 -7.77 4.67
N ARG A 55 6.38 -7.34 5.81
CA ARG A 55 5.75 -6.02 5.96
C ARG A 55 6.70 -4.85 5.69
N ALA A 56 8.00 -5.02 5.96
CA ALA A 56 9.01 -4.01 5.68
C ALA A 56 9.10 -3.64 4.19
N LEU A 57 8.71 -4.55 3.29
CA LEU A 57 8.69 -4.33 1.84
C LEU A 57 7.56 -3.38 1.43
N ILE A 58 6.44 -3.40 2.15
CA ILE A 58 5.21 -2.75 1.70
C ILE A 58 4.81 -1.55 2.57
N LYS A 59 5.13 -1.53 3.87
CA LYS A 59 4.56 -0.56 4.81
C LYS A 59 4.85 0.88 4.39
N GLU A 60 6.10 1.17 4.07
CA GLU A 60 6.51 2.52 3.71
C GLU A 60 6.00 2.92 2.31
N PRO A 61 6.17 2.09 1.25
CA PRO A 61 5.62 2.40 -0.08
C PRO A 61 4.10 2.53 -0.11
N LEU A 62 3.38 1.67 0.62
CA LEU A 62 1.92 1.74 0.72
C LEU A 62 1.49 3.03 1.43
N GLY A 63 2.15 3.41 2.52
CA GLY A 63 1.86 4.68 3.20
C GLY A 63 1.94 5.87 2.25
N ARG A 64 3.05 5.98 1.50
CA ARG A 64 3.22 7.02 0.48
C ARG A 64 2.14 6.97 -0.60
N PHE A 65 1.81 5.78 -1.10
CA PHE A 65 0.75 5.61 -2.10
C PHE A 65 -0.60 6.14 -1.57
N LEU A 66 -0.98 5.75 -0.36
CA LEU A 66 -2.24 6.15 0.27
C LEU A 66 -2.31 7.66 0.55
N GLU A 67 -1.18 8.27 0.94
CA GLU A 67 -1.07 9.74 1.12
C GLU A 67 -1.16 10.49 -0.21
N GLN A 68 -0.59 9.95 -1.29
CA GLN A 68 -0.62 10.59 -2.62
C GLN A 68 -1.99 10.51 -3.30
N GLN A 69 -2.76 9.45 -3.03
CA GLN A 69 -4.06 9.22 -3.64
C GLN A 69 -5.21 9.91 -2.87
N ASP A 70 -4.92 11.02 -2.20
CA ASP A 70 -5.79 11.76 -1.29
C ASP A 70 -7.22 11.91 -1.89
N TYR A 71 -8.17 11.12 -1.34
CA TYR A 71 -9.59 11.03 -1.74
C TYR A 71 -9.95 10.35 -3.07
N GLN A 72 -9.01 9.72 -3.77
CA GLN A 72 -9.27 9.00 -5.04
C GLN A 72 -9.56 7.50 -4.86
N LEU A 73 -9.34 6.99 -3.65
CA LEU A 73 -9.50 5.58 -3.33
C LEU A 73 -10.94 5.28 -2.91
N GLU A 74 -11.59 4.43 -3.70
CA GLU A 74 -12.99 4.02 -3.49
C GLU A 74 -13.08 2.52 -3.15
N PRO A 75 -13.99 2.12 -2.23
CA PRO A 75 -14.28 0.71 -1.97
C PRO A 75 -14.66 -0.05 -3.24
N GLY A 76 -14.07 -1.23 -3.43
CA GLY A 76 -14.22 -2.03 -4.64
C GLY A 76 -13.26 -1.66 -5.77
N GLY A 77 -12.47 -0.59 -5.62
CA GLY A 77 -11.43 -0.22 -6.58
C GLY A 77 -10.18 -1.08 -6.45
N ASP A 78 -9.63 -1.47 -7.61
CA ASP A 78 -8.35 -2.14 -7.75
C ASP A 78 -7.30 -1.14 -8.30
N TYR A 79 -6.18 -1.03 -7.60
CA TYR A 79 -5.10 -0.10 -7.88
C TYR A 79 -3.76 -0.84 -7.92
N ALA A 80 -2.74 -0.21 -8.49
CA ALA A 80 -1.39 -0.76 -8.45
C ALA A 80 -0.32 0.33 -8.44
N PHE A 81 0.79 0.06 -7.76
CA PHE A 81 1.97 0.93 -7.78
C PHE A 81 3.26 0.10 -7.80
N LYS A 82 4.37 0.73 -8.19
CA LYS A 82 5.67 0.06 -8.32
C LYS A 82 6.54 0.33 -7.10
N ILE A 83 7.06 -0.73 -6.51
CA ILE A 83 8.08 -0.70 -5.46
C ILE A 83 9.44 -0.89 -6.15
N ARG A 84 10.35 0.05 -5.92
CA ARG A 84 11.73 -0.03 -6.41
C ARG A 84 12.66 -0.09 -5.22
N ALA A 85 13.64 -0.98 -5.27
CA ALA A 85 14.76 -0.92 -4.34
C ALA A 85 15.46 0.45 -4.49
N GLN A 86 15.63 1.19 -3.41
CA GLN A 86 16.50 2.37 -3.38
C GLN A 86 17.92 1.89 -2.99
N LEU A 87 18.94 2.33 -3.74
CA LEU A 87 20.36 2.12 -3.42
C LEU A 87 20.81 3.13 -2.36
#